data_AF-A0A975DEM0-F1
#
_entry.id   AF-A0A975DEM0-F1
#
_cell.length_a   1.000
_cell.length_b   1.000
_cell.length_c   1.000
_cell.angle_alpha   90.00
_cell.angle_beta   90.00
_cell.angle_gamma   90.00
#
_symmetry.space_group_name_H-M   'P 1'
#
loop_
_entity.id
_entity.type
_entity.pdbx_description
1 polymer ?
#
loop_
_entity_poly.entity_id
_entity_poly.type
_entity_poly.pdbx_seq_one_letter_code
_entity_poly.pdbx_strand_id
1 'polypeptide(L)'
;MIRVLVYFLVLALVLAGSHWLMDEKGYVLISFNQTTIEGTLVSFGFMALLSMVSLYVFARVAGWLWRLVVSPSRHWSWRRHRRQQQVLEQGLWAMLQGDWESLERHWRKAPVSEEWQTLKQAALVKASMEKEQWVQARAQLEALPTNEHTVSLKASLEPNDDNTAVLAKLAKDKQASTHTLMQYGEALIAQRAFSDLKPVLVKLSKRASMDVELWRRKVAKWFSSVSAHERELLWNVLPKSVQQHVEEVWVQSQLAKGELSKEEARLQKWVKKGQFEQLASVLLHLRGEGLVSAPTGSATRVESAIGQCLFVAFFGQFSACWQRRAVGCKGI
;
A
#
# COMPACT_ATOMS: atom_id res chain seq x y z
N MET A 1 33.46 25.02 26.75
CA MET A 1 34.79 25.66 26.70
C MET A 1 34.90 26.75 27.77
N ILE A 2 34.22 27.90 27.63
CA ILE A 2 34.32 29.04 28.58
C ILE A 2 34.01 28.68 30.05
N ARG A 3 32.99 27.85 30.31
CA ARG A 3 32.60 27.48 31.69
C ARG A 3 33.68 26.70 32.44
N VAL A 4 34.44 25.84 31.76
CA VAL A 4 35.53 25.05 32.38
C VAL A 4 36.73 25.94 32.70
N LEU A 5 37.02 26.89 31.80
CA LEU A 5 38.07 27.88 32.00
C LEU A 5 37.83 28.75 33.24
N VAL A 6 36.57 29.16 33.47
CA VAL A 6 36.18 29.95 34.65
C VAL A 6 36.35 29.15 35.95
N TYR A 7 36.06 27.84 35.97
CA TYR A 7 36.33 27.01 37.16
C TYR A 7 37.83 26.91 37.48
N PHE A 8 38.67 26.71 36.46
CA PHE A 8 40.11 26.67 36.65
C PHE A 8 40.67 28.02 37.12
N LEU A 9 40.13 29.13 36.61
CA LEU A 9 40.50 30.47 37.06
C LEU A 9 40.14 30.71 38.53
N VAL A 10 38.92 30.33 38.94
CA VAL A 10 38.47 30.47 40.34
C VAL A 10 39.29 29.57 41.27
N LEU A 11 39.58 28.33 40.85
CA LEU A 11 40.42 27.41 41.63
C LEU A 11 41.85 27.95 41.80
N ALA A 12 42.43 28.49 40.72
CA ALA A 12 43.74 29.13 40.76
C ALA A 12 43.76 30.37 41.68
N LEU A 13 42.71 31.18 41.67
CA LEU A 13 42.57 32.34 42.56
C LEU A 13 42.46 31.94 44.04
N VAL A 14 41.72 30.87 44.34
CA VAL A 14 41.59 30.32 45.71
C VAL A 14 42.92 29.76 46.21
N LEU A 15 43.65 29.03 45.35
CA LEU A 15 44.98 28.49 45.69
C LEU A 15 46.03 29.60 45.86
N ALA A 16 46.01 30.62 45.01
CA ALA A 16 46.91 31.77 45.12
C ALA A 16 46.59 32.63 46.36
N GLY A 17 45.30 32.81 46.67
CA GLY A 17 44.86 33.55 47.85
C GLY A 17 45.19 32.87 49.18
N SER A 18 45.38 31.54 49.20
CA SER A 18 45.72 30.83 50.44
C SER A 18 47.08 31.17 51.02
N HIS A 19 48.02 31.57 50.16
CA HIS A 19 49.36 31.93 50.59
C HIS A 19 49.41 33.25 51.38
N TRP A 20 48.45 34.15 51.16
CA TRP A 20 48.40 35.46 51.81
C TRP A 20 47.77 35.47 53.22
N LEU A 21 47.11 34.39 53.65
CA LEU A 21 46.43 34.34 54.96
C LEU A 21 47.28 33.75 56.11
N MET A 22 48.58 33.52 55.90
CA MET A 22 49.43 32.85 56.89
C MET A 22 49.97 33.75 58.02
N ASP A 23 49.79 35.08 57.96
CA ASP A 23 50.56 36.00 58.81
C ASP A 23 49.80 36.64 59.99
N GLU A 24 48.50 36.35 60.19
CA GLU A 24 47.75 36.82 61.38
C GLU A 24 46.99 35.67 62.09
N LYS A 25 47.38 35.42 63.36
CA LYS A 25 46.87 34.31 64.20
C LYS A 25 45.52 34.64 64.84
N GLY A 26 44.44 34.63 64.04
CA GLY A 26 43.09 34.56 64.59
C GLY A 26 42.83 33.16 65.18
N TYR A 27 42.75 33.02 66.51
CA TYR A 27 42.47 31.75 67.18
C TYR A 27 40.97 31.58 67.42
N VAL A 28 40.40 30.45 67.01
CA VAL A 28 38.98 30.13 67.21
C VAL A 28 38.87 28.82 67.97
N LEU A 29 38.30 28.90 69.15
CA LEU A 29 38.05 27.77 70.04
C LEU A 29 36.57 27.40 69.91
N ILE A 30 36.29 26.25 69.29
CA ILE A 30 34.93 25.70 69.23
C ILE A 30 34.90 24.47 70.14
N SER A 31 34.28 24.60 71.31
CA SER A 31 34.05 23.49 72.23
C SER A 31 32.66 22.89 72.00
N PHE A 32 32.61 21.63 71.57
CA PHE A 32 31.37 20.85 71.54
C PHE A 32 31.48 19.71 72.56
N ASN A 33 30.76 19.85 73.68
CA ASN A 33 30.65 18.88 74.78
C ASN A 33 32.00 18.45 75.40
N GLN A 34 32.63 17.36 74.96
CA GLN A 34 33.93 16.88 75.45
C GLN A 34 35.06 16.98 74.42
N THR A 35 34.77 17.45 73.20
CA THR A 35 35.77 17.61 72.13
C THR A 35 36.01 19.08 71.87
N THR A 36 37.25 19.49 72.14
CA THR A 36 37.74 20.84 71.84
C THR A 36 38.51 20.79 70.55
N ILE A 37 38.01 21.44 69.50
CA ILE A 37 38.73 21.56 68.24
C ILE A 37 39.38 22.93 68.23
N GLU A 38 40.70 22.92 68.40
CA GLU A 38 41.54 24.11 68.30
C GLU A 38 41.87 24.37 66.83
N GLY A 39 41.43 25.51 66.31
CA GLY A 39 41.64 25.86 64.91
C GLY A 39 41.87 27.34 64.72
N THR A 40 42.59 27.71 63.66
CA THR A 40 42.70 29.11 63.25
C THR A 40 41.43 29.54 62.51
N LEU A 41 41.05 30.81 62.65
CA LEU A 41 39.91 31.41 61.92
C LEU A 41 40.07 31.18 60.40
N VAL A 42 41.31 31.26 59.93
CA VAL A 42 41.71 30.97 58.55
C VAL A 42 41.38 29.52 58.17
N SER A 43 41.72 28.54 59.01
CA SER A 43 41.40 27.12 58.76
C SER A 43 39.90 26.87 58.69
N PHE A 44 39.11 27.50 59.57
CA PHE A 44 37.64 27.42 59.50
C PHE A 44 37.08 28.05 58.23
N GLY A 45 37.61 29.21 57.82
CA GLY A 45 37.23 29.87 56.56
C GLY A 45 37.53 29.00 55.34
N PHE A 46 38.73 28.39 55.29
CA PHE A 46 39.09 27.46 54.23
C PHE A 46 38.20 26.23 54.20
N MET A 47 37.93 25.62 55.36
CA MET A 47 37.07 24.44 55.45
C MET A 47 35.61 24.76 55.04
N ALA A 48 35.10 25.93 55.41
CA ALA A 48 33.79 26.40 54.96
C ALA A 48 33.76 26.61 53.44
N LEU A 49 34.78 27.26 52.87
CA LEU A 49 34.87 27.50 51.43
C LEU A 49 34.98 26.18 50.65
N LEU A 50 35.79 25.24 51.13
CA LEU A 50 36.01 23.93 50.51
C LEU A 50 34.75 23.07 50.59
N SER A 51 34.02 23.11 51.71
CA SER A 51 32.72 22.43 51.83
C SER A 51 31.68 23.01 50.88
N MET A 52 31.62 24.34 50.73
CA MET A 52 30.70 25.02 49.82
C MET A 52 31.01 24.68 48.34
N VAL A 53 32.28 24.65 47.96
CA VAL A 53 32.70 24.21 46.61
C VAL A 53 32.37 22.74 46.38
N SER A 54 32.67 21.88 47.35
CA SER A 54 32.36 20.44 47.27
C SER A 54 30.85 20.20 47.10
N LEU A 55 30.02 20.88 47.90
CA LEU A 55 28.56 20.78 47.81
C LEU A 55 28.04 21.28 46.46
N TYR A 56 28.59 22.38 45.94
CA TYR A 56 28.23 22.92 44.63
C TYR A 56 28.57 21.94 43.50
N VAL A 57 29.77 21.35 43.52
CA VAL A 57 30.18 20.33 42.55
C VAL A 57 29.28 19.10 42.66
N PHE A 58 29.00 18.64 43.87
CA PHE A 58 28.12 17.51 44.12
C PHE A 58 26.70 17.75 43.56
N ALA A 59 26.10 18.91 43.85
CA ALA A 59 24.78 19.28 43.33
C ALA A 59 24.77 19.36 41.78
N ARG A 60 25.86 19.86 41.18
CA ARG A 60 26.01 19.92 39.72
C ARG A 60 26.13 18.53 39.09
N VAL A 61 26.92 17.65 39.68
CA VAL A 61 27.10 16.27 39.24
C VAL A 61 25.77 15.51 39.40
N ALA A 62 25.11 15.62 40.55
CA ALA A 62 23.79 15.04 40.78
C ALA A 62 22.76 15.53 39.74
N GLY A 63 22.72 16.83 39.45
CA GLY A 63 21.83 17.39 38.42
C GLY A 63 22.20 17.01 36.99
N TRP A 64 23.45 16.60 36.72
CA TRP A 64 23.87 16.06 35.43
C TRP A 64 23.49 14.58 35.29
N LEU A 65 23.75 13.77 36.32
CA LEU A 65 23.28 12.37 36.37
C LEU A 65 21.76 12.29 36.27
N TRP A 66 21.03 13.14 36.99
CA TRP A 66 19.57 13.21 36.90
C TRP A 66 19.10 13.52 35.48
N ARG A 67 19.77 14.43 34.78
CA ARG A 67 19.47 14.74 33.37
C ARG A 67 19.80 13.59 32.42
N LEU A 68 20.82 12.79 32.70
CA LEU A 68 21.10 11.58 31.90
C LEU A 68 20.06 10.48 32.11
N VAL A 69 19.60 10.31 33.35
CA VAL A 69 18.59 9.30 33.70
C VAL A 69 17.19 9.71 33.24
N VAL A 70 16.85 11.00 33.29
CA VAL A 70 15.54 11.54 32.86
C VAL A 70 15.50 11.90 31.37
N SER A 71 16.65 12.17 30.73
CA SER A 71 16.74 12.50 29.29
C SER A 71 17.45 11.45 28.41
N PRO A 72 17.23 10.12 28.56
CA PRO A 72 17.63 9.16 27.53
C PRO A 72 16.72 9.27 26.28
N SER A 73 15.59 9.97 26.40
CA SER A 73 14.53 10.04 25.40
C SER A 73 15.03 10.49 24.02
N ARG A 74 15.80 11.57 23.88
CA ARG A 74 16.02 12.16 22.55
C ARG A 74 16.90 11.31 21.63
N HIS A 75 17.98 10.71 22.14
CA HIS A 75 18.90 9.92 21.32
C HIS A 75 18.38 8.49 21.09
N TRP A 76 17.71 7.90 22.08
CA TRP A 76 17.12 6.56 21.96
C TRP A 76 15.83 6.58 21.13
N SER A 77 15.02 7.63 21.25
CA SER A 77 13.86 7.89 20.39
C SER A 77 14.27 8.03 18.92
N TRP A 78 15.34 8.77 18.63
CA TRP A 78 15.86 8.87 17.26
C TRP A 78 16.25 7.52 16.66
N ARG A 79 16.92 6.65 17.44
CA ARG A 79 17.24 5.29 16.98
C ARG A 79 15.98 4.44 16.80
N ARG A 80 14.99 4.56 17.69
CA ARG A 80 13.71 3.86 17.58
C ARG A 80 12.94 4.28 16.33
N HIS A 81 12.81 5.58 16.07
CA HIS A 81 12.13 6.10 14.89
C HIS A 81 12.81 5.65 13.60
N ARG A 82 14.14 5.70 13.52
CA ARG A 82 14.87 5.17 12.35
C ARG A 82 14.62 3.68 12.13
N ARG A 83 14.62 2.87 13.20
CA ARG A 83 14.30 1.44 13.10
C ARG A 83 12.86 1.21 12.64
N GLN A 84 11.90 1.98 13.15
CA GLN A 84 10.49 1.89 12.73
C GLN A 84 10.31 2.25 11.24
N GLN A 85 11.01 3.28 10.76
CA GLN A 85 11.00 3.68 9.35
C GLN A 85 11.63 2.61 8.45
N GLN A 86 12.79 2.05 8.83
CA GLN A 86 13.43 0.97 8.08
C GLN A 86 12.54 -0.27 7.96
N VAL A 87 11.85 -0.65 9.04
CA VAL A 87 10.90 -1.77 9.03
C VAL A 87 9.72 -1.50 8.12
N LEU A 88 9.19 -0.27 8.15
CA LEU A 88 8.10 0.14 7.28
C LEU A 88 8.53 0.07 5.81
N GLU A 89 9.69 0.62 5.46
CA GLU A 89 10.25 0.58 4.12
C GLU A 89 10.47 -0.86 3.63
N GLN A 90 11.07 -1.71 4.45
CA GLN A 90 11.33 -3.11 4.10
C GLN A 90 10.05 -3.88 3.78
N GLY A 91 9.00 -3.70 4.58
CA GLY A 91 7.73 -4.36 4.27
C GLY A 91 7.00 -3.75 3.09
N LEU A 92 7.09 -2.43 2.87
CA LEU A 92 6.52 -1.82 1.68
C LEU A 92 7.19 -2.37 0.41
N TRP A 93 8.51 -2.53 0.42
CA TRP A 93 9.23 -3.19 -0.67
C TRP A 93 8.83 -4.65 -0.85
N ALA A 94 8.70 -5.41 0.23
CA ALA A 94 8.24 -6.80 0.17
C ALA A 94 6.82 -6.90 -0.44
N MET A 95 5.92 -5.97 -0.08
CA MET A 95 4.58 -5.87 -0.65
C MET A 95 4.60 -5.55 -2.15
N LEU A 96 5.47 -4.64 -2.59
CA LEU A 96 5.62 -4.29 -4.01
C LEU A 96 6.19 -5.46 -4.83
N GLN A 97 7.06 -6.26 -4.24
CA GLN A 97 7.65 -7.45 -4.87
C GLN A 97 6.72 -8.67 -4.83
N GLY A 98 5.61 -8.62 -4.07
CA GLY A 98 4.73 -9.76 -3.85
C GLY A 98 5.31 -10.82 -2.90
N ASP A 99 6.40 -10.52 -2.18
CA ASP A 99 6.98 -11.41 -1.18
C ASP A 99 6.25 -11.25 0.16
N TRP A 100 5.10 -11.92 0.24
CA TRP A 100 4.23 -11.93 1.42
C TRP A 100 4.87 -12.63 2.63
N GLU A 101 5.84 -13.53 2.42
CA GLU A 101 6.53 -14.23 3.50
C GLU A 101 7.55 -13.34 4.20
N SER A 102 8.36 -12.61 3.41
CA SER A 102 9.23 -11.59 3.98
C SER A 102 8.43 -10.48 4.66
N LEU A 103 7.30 -10.05 4.09
CA LEU A 103 6.44 -9.05 4.74
C LEU A 103 6.04 -9.48 6.16
N GLU A 104 5.49 -10.69 6.31
CA GLU A 104 5.08 -11.20 7.62
C GLU A 104 6.23 -11.31 8.60
N ARG A 105 7.41 -11.76 8.15
CA ARG A 105 8.60 -11.88 9.01
C ARG A 105 9.06 -10.53 9.54
N HIS A 106 9.12 -9.51 8.68
CA HIS A 106 9.55 -8.16 9.07
C HIS A 106 8.49 -7.48 9.94
N TRP A 107 7.22 -7.54 9.53
CA TRP A 107 6.16 -6.78 10.21
C TRP A 107 5.62 -7.48 11.46
N ARG A 108 5.61 -8.81 11.60
CA ARG A 108 5.19 -9.44 12.88
C ARG A 108 6.18 -9.17 14.02
N LYS A 109 7.48 -9.15 13.73
CA LYS A 109 8.53 -9.02 14.76
C LYS A 109 8.79 -7.59 15.20
N ALA A 110 8.58 -6.62 14.31
CA ALA A 110 8.97 -5.25 14.57
C ALA A 110 7.76 -4.32 14.82
N PRO A 111 7.84 -3.44 15.83
CA PRO A 111 6.85 -2.39 16.02
C PRO A 111 7.05 -1.30 14.95
N VAL A 112 5.95 -0.77 14.44
CA VAL A 112 5.92 0.44 13.60
C VAL A 112 5.40 1.60 14.46
N SER A 113 5.48 2.85 14.01
CA SER A 113 4.79 3.94 14.70
C SER A 113 3.27 3.70 14.71
N GLU A 114 2.59 4.30 15.68
CA GLU A 114 1.15 4.13 15.91
C GLU A 114 0.31 4.46 14.67
N GLU A 115 0.68 5.52 13.96
CA GLU A 115 0.04 5.98 12.71
C GLU A 115 -0.02 4.89 11.61
N TRP A 116 1.01 4.04 11.54
CA TRP A 116 1.11 2.99 10.51
C TRP A 116 0.66 1.62 11.01
N GLN A 117 0.18 1.48 12.25
CA GLN A 117 -0.26 0.19 12.79
C GLN A 117 -1.45 -0.37 12.00
N THR A 118 -2.40 0.49 11.64
CA THR A 118 -3.55 0.09 10.80
C THR A 118 -3.10 -0.41 9.44
N LEU A 119 -2.14 0.27 8.80
CA LEU A 119 -1.57 -0.16 7.52
C LEU A 119 -0.86 -1.51 7.66
N LYS A 120 -0.05 -1.66 8.71
CA LYS A 120 0.65 -2.91 9.02
C LYS A 120 -0.32 -4.07 9.16
N GLN A 121 -1.36 -3.91 9.97
CA GLN A 121 -2.35 -4.96 10.18
C GLN A 121 -3.13 -5.28 8.89
N ALA A 122 -3.53 -4.27 8.12
CA ALA A 122 -4.22 -4.46 6.85
C ALA A 122 -3.37 -5.23 5.82
N ALA A 123 -2.07 -4.95 5.75
CA ALA A 123 -1.18 -5.68 4.84
C ALA A 123 -0.91 -7.13 5.31
N LEU A 124 -0.87 -7.38 6.62
CA LEU A 124 -0.77 -8.74 7.16
C LEU A 124 -2.00 -9.57 6.80
N VAL A 125 -3.21 -8.99 6.92
CA VAL A 125 -4.44 -9.64 6.44
C VAL A 125 -4.32 -9.96 4.95
N LYS A 126 -3.91 -8.98 4.13
CA LYS A 126 -3.75 -9.20 2.70
C LYS A 126 -2.73 -10.31 2.38
N ALA A 127 -1.60 -10.35 3.08
CA ALA A 127 -0.62 -11.42 2.94
C ALA A 127 -1.21 -12.79 3.29
N SER A 128 -2.02 -12.89 4.33
CA SER A 128 -2.68 -14.14 4.69
C SER A 128 -3.74 -14.57 3.67
N MET A 129 -4.40 -13.63 2.99
CA MET A 129 -5.32 -13.93 1.88
C MET A 129 -4.58 -14.52 0.68
N GLU A 130 -3.45 -13.93 0.30
CA GLU A 130 -2.63 -14.40 -0.84
C GLU A 130 -1.99 -15.76 -0.55
N LYS A 131 -1.78 -16.11 0.72
CA LYS A 131 -1.34 -17.43 1.17
C LYS A 131 -2.48 -18.43 1.37
N GLU A 132 -3.72 -18.08 1.01
CA GLU A 132 -4.93 -18.90 1.16
C GLU A 132 -5.24 -19.29 2.63
N GLN A 133 -4.70 -18.56 3.60
CA GLN A 133 -4.91 -18.79 5.04
C GLN A 133 -6.15 -18.05 5.54
N TRP A 134 -7.30 -18.36 4.95
CA TRP A 134 -8.57 -17.64 5.16
C TRP A 134 -9.01 -17.54 6.63
N VAL A 135 -8.76 -18.58 7.43
CA VAL A 135 -9.10 -18.58 8.87
C VAL A 135 -8.28 -17.54 9.63
N GLN A 136 -6.99 -17.46 9.35
CA GLN A 136 -6.10 -16.47 9.98
C GLN A 136 -6.42 -15.06 9.47
N ALA A 137 -6.74 -14.92 8.18
CA ALA A 137 -7.14 -13.65 7.58
C ALA A 137 -8.38 -13.07 8.27
N ARG A 138 -9.40 -13.89 8.51
CA ARG A 138 -10.64 -13.47 9.21
C ARG A 138 -10.37 -13.06 10.66
N ALA A 139 -9.61 -13.84 11.41
CA ALA A 139 -9.27 -13.49 12.79
C ALA A 139 -8.50 -12.16 12.89
N GLN A 140 -7.56 -11.91 11.96
CA GLN A 140 -6.83 -10.65 11.90
C GLN A 140 -7.70 -9.47 11.42
N LEU A 141 -8.70 -9.76 10.60
CA LEU A 141 -9.65 -8.77 10.07
C LEU A 141 -10.60 -8.23 11.14
N GLU A 142 -11.08 -9.08 12.05
CA GLU A 142 -11.94 -8.66 13.16
C GLU A 142 -11.23 -7.69 14.11
N ALA A 143 -9.93 -7.87 14.30
CA ALA A 143 -9.10 -6.98 15.11
C ALA A 143 -8.87 -5.58 14.49
N LEU A 144 -9.21 -5.38 13.21
CA LEU A 144 -9.00 -4.10 12.53
C LEU A 144 -10.08 -3.07 12.89
N PRO A 145 -9.71 -1.82 13.21
CA PRO A 145 -10.68 -0.73 13.30
C PRO A 145 -11.36 -0.53 11.93
N THR A 146 -12.67 -0.26 11.96
CA THR A 146 -13.47 -0.02 10.75
C THR A 146 -13.25 1.42 10.28
N ASN A 147 -12.29 1.60 9.38
CA ASN A 147 -11.90 2.88 8.78
C ASN A 147 -12.09 2.82 7.26
N GLU A 148 -12.12 3.96 6.57
CA GLU A 148 -12.28 4.04 5.10
C GLU A 148 -11.36 3.06 4.34
N HIS A 149 -10.11 2.92 4.77
CA HIS A 149 -9.11 2.07 4.12
C HIS A 149 -9.22 0.57 4.44
N THR A 150 -9.85 0.19 5.55
CA THR A 150 -9.95 -1.22 5.99
C THR A 150 -11.28 -1.87 5.62
N VAL A 151 -12.33 -1.06 5.46
CA VAL A 151 -13.68 -1.53 5.08
C VAL A 151 -13.66 -2.31 3.77
N SER A 152 -12.85 -1.90 2.79
CA SER A 152 -12.76 -2.63 1.52
C SER A 152 -12.17 -4.03 1.66
N LEU A 153 -11.22 -4.20 2.58
CA LEU A 153 -10.62 -5.49 2.86
C LEU A 153 -11.63 -6.39 3.58
N LYS A 154 -12.40 -5.81 4.50
CA LYS A 154 -13.53 -6.49 5.17
C LYS A 154 -14.57 -6.97 4.17
N ALA A 155 -15.02 -6.10 3.27
CA ALA A 155 -16.02 -6.43 2.25
C ALA A 155 -15.55 -7.53 1.27
N SER A 156 -14.24 -7.65 1.02
CA SER A 156 -13.69 -8.66 0.11
C SER A 156 -13.64 -10.07 0.74
N LEU A 157 -13.48 -10.15 2.06
CA LEU A 157 -13.38 -11.40 2.82
C LEU A 157 -14.76 -11.90 3.31
N GLU A 158 -15.60 -10.97 3.73
CA GLU A 158 -16.96 -11.21 4.20
C GLU A 158 -17.91 -10.25 3.48
N PRO A 159 -18.52 -10.69 2.37
CA PRO A 159 -19.55 -9.94 1.69
C PRO A 159 -20.82 -9.96 2.53
N ASN A 160 -20.84 -9.12 3.56
CA ASN A 160 -22.00 -8.87 4.43
C ASN A 160 -22.62 -7.50 4.10
N ASP A 161 -23.94 -7.38 4.28
CA ASP A 161 -24.70 -6.15 3.99
C ASP A 161 -24.19 -4.94 4.80
N ASP A 162 -23.68 -5.17 6.00
CA ASP A 162 -23.12 -4.11 6.85
C ASP A 162 -21.86 -3.47 6.25
N ASN A 163 -20.97 -4.30 5.68
CA ASN A 163 -19.73 -3.83 5.07
C ASN A 163 -20.01 -3.05 3.78
N THR A 164 -20.96 -3.52 2.97
CA THR A 164 -21.38 -2.78 1.76
C THR A 164 -22.18 -1.53 2.08
N ALA A 165 -22.91 -1.48 3.20
CA ALA A 165 -23.56 -0.25 3.66
C ALA A 165 -22.53 0.83 4.05
N VAL A 166 -21.40 0.47 4.67
CA VAL A 166 -20.32 1.42 4.96
C VAL A 166 -19.65 1.91 3.67
N LEU A 167 -19.36 1.02 2.71
CA LEU A 167 -18.84 1.42 1.39
C LEU A 167 -19.84 2.28 0.61
N ALA A 168 -21.14 2.00 0.71
CA ALA A 168 -22.18 2.78 0.06
C ALA A 168 -22.25 4.21 0.62
N LYS A 169 -22.05 4.39 1.93
CA LYS A 169 -21.94 5.72 2.56
C LYS A 169 -20.72 6.48 2.04
N LEU A 170 -19.56 5.83 2.00
CA LEU A 170 -18.32 6.43 1.48
C LEU A 170 -18.41 6.75 -0.02
N ALA A 171 -19.07 5.90 -0.81
CA ALA A 171 -19.30 6.10 -2.24
C ALA A 171 -20.32 7.19 -2.56
N LYS A 172 -21.19 7.55 -1.61
CA LYS A 172 -22.14 8.66 -1.74
C LYS A 172 -21.49 10.03 -1.52
N ASP A 173 -20.33 10.08 -0.88
CA ASP A 173 -19.57 11.31 -0.72
C ASP A 173 -19.12 11.87 -2.09
N LYS A 174 -19.19 13.20 -2.25
CA LYS A 174 -18.75 13.90 -3.47
C LYS A 174 -17.25 13.75 -3.70
N GLN A 175 -16.46 13.54 -2.63
CA GLN A 175 -15.01 13.33 -2.70
C GLN A 175 -14.58 11.85 -2.74
N ALA A 176 -15.52 10.90 -2.89
CA ALA A 176 -15.18 9.48 -2.96
C ALA A 176 -14.05 9.26 -3.97
N SER A 177 -13.00 8.52 -3.61
CA SER A 177 -11.89 8.23 -4.54
C SER A 177 -12.34 7.26 -5.66
N THR A 178 -11.65 7.23 -6.80
CA THR A 178 -11.94 6.23 -7.86
C THR A 178 -11.75 4.81 -7.32
N HIS A 179 -10.80 4.63 -6.42
CA HIS A 179 -10.51 3.37 -5.76
C HIS A 179 -11.67 2.90 -4.87
N THR A 180 -12.26 3.76 -4.03
CA THR A 180 -13.38 3.37 -3.17
C THR A 180 -14.63 3.02 -3.97
N LEU A 181 -14.91 3.74 -5.06
CA LEU A 181 -15.99 3.38 -5.98
C LEU A 181 -15.75 2.03 -6.68
N MET A 182 -14.51 1.74 -7.08
CA MET A 182 -14.14 0.45 -7.67
C MET A 182 -14.33 -0.69 -6.67
N GLN A 183 -13.89 -0.49 -5.43
CA GLN A 183 -14.04 -1.48 -4.37
C GLN A 183 -15.50 -1.73 -3.99
N TYR A 184 -16.33 -0.68 -3.98
CA TYR A 184 -17.77 -0.83 -3.79
C TYR A 184 -18.40 -1.62 -4.94
N GLY A 185 -18.00 -1.36 -6.18
CA GLY A 185 -18.44 -2.15 -7.34
C GLY A 185 -18.06 -3.63 -7.24
N GLU A 186 -16.83 -3.92 -6.83
CA GLU A 186 -16.36 -5.30 -6.61
C GLU A 186 -17.15 -6.01 -5.51
N ALA A 187 -17.44 -5.33 -4.40
CA ALA A 187 -18.25 -5.88 -3.31
C ALA A 187 -19.71 -6.16 -3.76
N LEU A 188 -20.32 -5.28 -4.56
CA LEU A 188 -21.67 -5.50 -5.11
C LEU A 188 -21.71 -6.70 -6.07
N ILE A 189 -20.66 -6.90 -6.88
CA ILE A 189 -20.54 -8.08 -7.75
C ILE A 189 -20.42 -9.36 -6.91
N ALA A 190 -19.63 -9.33 -5.82
CA ALA A 190 -19.53 -10.46 -4.90
C ALA A 190 -20.87 -10.79 -4.22
N GLN A 191 -21.68 -9.77 -3.89
CA GLN A 191 -23.02 -9.93 -3.33
C GLN A 191 -24.12 -10.25 -4.36
N ARG A 192 -23.77 -10.31 -5.66
CA ARG A 192 -24.73 -10.49 -6.78
C ARG A 192 -25.82 -9.40 -6.85
N ALA A 193 -25.58 -8.24 -6.25
CA ALA A 193 -26.49 -7.10 -6.23
C ALA A 193 -26.31 -6.22 -7.49
N PHE A 194 -26.66 -6.76 -8.66
CA PHE A 194 -26.42 -6.10 -9.96
C PHE A 194 -27.29 -4.86 -10.21
N SER A 195 -28.41 -4.68 -9.50
CA SER A 195 -29.30 -3.52 -9.61
C SER A 195 -28.63 -2.22 -9.15
N ASP A 196 -27.89 -2.28 -8.05
CA ASP A 196 -27.25 -1.11 -7.43
C ASP A 196 -25.88 -0.78 -8.05
N LEU A 197 -25.37 -1.68 -8.88
CA LEU A 197 -24.08 -1.53 -9.55
C LEU A 197 -24.12 -0.49 -10.68
N LYS A 198 -25.23 -0.37 -11.41
CA LYS A 198 -25.39 0.56 -12.54
C LYS A 198 -25.02 2.01 -12.21
N PRO A 199 -25.58 2.65 -11.15
CA PRO A 199 -25.24 4.04 -10.83
C PRO A 199 -23.76 4.22 -10.45
N VAL A 200 -23.13 3.22 -9.83
CA VAL A 200 -21.72 3.25 -9.43
C VAL A 200 -20.82 3.17 -10.67
N LEU A 201 -21.10 2.25 -11.60
CA LEU A 201 -20.33 2.11 -12.84
C LEU A 201 -20.44 3.35 -13.74
N VAL A 202 -21.62 3.98 -13.81
CA VAL A 202 -21.78 5.24 -14.56
C VAL A 202 -20.92 6.35 -13.93
N LYS A 203 -20.91 6.48 -12.60
CA LYS A 203 -20.04 7.45 -11.89
C LYS A 203 -18.56 7.16 -12.14
N LEU A 204 -18.16 5.89 -12.15
CA LEU A 204 -16.78 5.47 -12.45
C LEU A 204 -16.39 5.81 -13.89
N SER A 205 -17.25 5.52 -14.88
CA SER A 205 -16.98 5.79 -16.30
C SER A 205 -16.79 7.26 -16.63
N LYS A 206 -17.36 8.18 -15.82
CA LYS A 206 -17.23 9.63 -16.00
C LYS A 206 -15.94 10.20 -15.41
N ARG A 207 -15.16 9.40 -14.66
CA ARG A 207 -13.90 9.86 -14.07
C ARG A 207 -12.77 9.62 -15.05
N ALA A 208 -12.01 10.69 -15.33
CA ALA A 208 -10.91 10.69 -16.30
C ALA A 208 -9.74 9.74 -15.95
N SER A 209 -9.71 9.17 -14.75
CA SER A 209 -8.59 8.34 -14.27
C SER A 209 -8.65 6.86 -14.71
N MET A 210 -9.65 6.44 -15.48
CA MET A 210 -9.78 5.04 -15.90
C MET A 210 -9.27 4.83 -17.31
N ASP A 211 -8.07 4.26 -17.40
CA ASP A 211 -7.49 3.77 -18.64
C ASP A 211 -8.30 2.59 -19.21
N VAL A 212 -8.33 2.46 -20.53
CA VAL A 212 -9.05 1.41 -21.27
C VAL A 212 -8.56 0.02 -20.85
N GLU A 213 -7.26 -0.13 -20.64
CA GLU A 213 -6.66 -1.41 -20.21
C GLU A 213 -6.95 -1.77 -18.75
N LEU A 214 -7.22 -0.79 -17.90
CA LEU A 214 -7.67 -1.04 -16.54
C LEU A 214 -9.08 -1.64 -16.54
N TRP A 215 -9.98 -1.09 -17.37
CA TRP A 215 -11.33 -1.63 -17.56
C TRP A 215 -11.29 -3.05 -18.11
N ARG A 216 -10.49 -3.29 -19.15
CA ARG A 216 -10.35 -4.61 -19.78
C ARG A 216 -9.93 -5.68 -18.78
N ARG A 217 -8.87 -5.42 -18.00
CA ARG A 217 -8.38 -6.35 -16.97
C ARG A 217 -9.40 -6.60 -15.86
N LYS A 218 -10.10 -5.55 -15.39
CA LYS A 218 -11.09 -5.67 -14.31
C LYS A 218 -12.31 -6.46 -14.74
N VAL A 219 -12.85 -6.16 -15.92
CA VAL A 219 -14.02 -6.87 -16.45
C VAL A 219 -13.68 -8.33 -16.76
N ALA A 220 -12.49 -8.63 -17.29
CA ALA A 220 -12.03 -10.00 -17.48
C ALA A 220 -12.03 -10.78 -16.15
N LYS A 221 -11.52 -10.17 -15.08
CA LYS A 221 -11.56 -10.75 -13.73
C LYS A 221 -13.00 -10.97 -13.26
N TRP A 222 -13.89 -9.99 -13.41
CA TRP A 222 -15.30 -10.13 -13.01
C TRP A 222 -16.04 -11.23 -13.78
N PHE A 223 -15.82 -11.33 -15.09
CA PHE A 223 -16.42 -12.39 -15.90
C PHE A 223 -15.89 -13.79 -15.55
N SER A 224 -14.62 -13.91 -15.13
CA SER A 224 -14.09 -15.18 -14.64
C SER A 224 -14.69 -15.63 -13.30
N SER A 225 -15.14 -14.69 -12.46
CA SER A 225 -15.71 -14.99 -11.13
C SER A 225 -17.23 -15.27 -11.13
N VAL A 226 -17.90 -15.08 -12.27
CA VAL A 226 -19.37 -14.98 -12.35
C VAL A 226 -19.94 -16.02 -13.32
N SER A 227 -21.12 -16.57 -12.99
CA SER A 227 -21.75 -17.62 -13.79
C SER A 227 -22.26 -17.11 -15.15
N ALA A 228 -22.62 -18.06 -16.03
CA ALA A 228 -23.05 -17.78 -17.39
C ALA A 228 -24.18 -16.74 -17.51
N HIS A 229 -25.20 -16.87 -16.67
CA HIS A 229 -26.39 -16.02 -16.68
C HIS A 229 -26.12 -14.64 -16.05
N GLU A 230 -25.37 -14.63 -14.95
CA GLU A 230 -24.98 -13.39 -14.27
C GLU A 230 -24.02 -12.54 -15.12
N ARG A 231 -23.23 -13.15 -16.02
CA ARG A 231 -22.41 -12.42 -17.00
C ARG A 231 -23.26 -11.60 -17.98
N GLU A 232 -24.38 -12.13 -18.44
CA GLU A 232 -25.32 -11.39 -19.30
C GLU A 232 -25.96 -10.22 -18.55
N LEU A 233 -26.35 -10.43 -17.29
CA LEU A 233 -26.84 -9.37 -16.42
C LEU A 233 -25.79 -8.27 -16.20
N LEU A 234 -24.54 -8.65 -15.93
CA LEU A 234 -23.42 -7.73 -15.75
C LEU A 234 -23.14 -6.94 -17.02
N TRP A 235 -23.16 -7.59 -18.19
CA TRP A 235 -23.01 -6.92 -19.49
C TRP A 235 -24.08 -5.86 -19.72
N ASN A 236 -25.34 -6.17 -19.39
CA ASN A 236 -26.47 -5.23 -19.54
C ASN A 236 -26.38 -4.02 -18.59
N VAL A 237 -25.75 -4.19 -17.44
CA VAL A 237 -25.54 -3.14 -16.42
C VAL A 237 -24.36 -2.23 -16.77
N LEU A 238 -23.41 -2.69 -17.59
CA LEU A 238 -22.24 -1.90 -18.00
C LEU A 238 -22.63 -0.65 -18.82
N PRO A 239 -21.99 0.51 -18.61
CA PRO A 239 -22.17 1.69 -19.45
C PRO A 239 -21.75 1.43 -20.90
N LYS A 240 -22.47 2.02 -21.86
CA LYS A 240 -22.18 1.87 -23.31
C LYS A 240 -20.75 2.27 -23.71
N SER A 241 -20.16 3.26 -23.03
CA SER A 241 -18.77 3.67 -23.26
C SER A 241 -17.79 2.54 -22.92
N VAL A 242 -18.00 1.86 -21.79
CA VAL A 242 -17.16 0.74 -21.34
C VAL A 242 -17.40 -0.49 -22.22
N GLN A 243 -18.64 -0.76 -22.64
CA GLN A 243 -18.95 -1.88 -23.52
C GLN A 243 -18.14 -1.83 -24.82
N GLN A 244 -18.02 -0.67 -25.47
CA GLN A 244 -17.24 -0.51 -26.71
C GLN A 244 -15.76 -0.89 -26.56
N HIS A 245 -15.19 -0.66 -25.40
CA HIS A 245 -13.78 -0.92 -25.13
C HIS A 245 -13.51 -2.36 -24.70
N VAL A 246 -14.53 -3.07 -24.21
CA VAL A 246 -14.40 -4.39 -23.59
C VAL A 246 -15.15 -5.47 -24.40
N GLU A 247 -15.64 -5.14 -25.60
CA GLU A 247 -16.33 -6.11 -26.48
C GLU A 247 -15.46 -7.36 -26.76
N GLU A 248 -14.13 -7.20 -26.82
CA GLU A 248 -13.18 -8.30 -26.97
C GLU A 248 -13.29 -9.35 -25.85
N VAL A 249 -13.29 -8.88 -24.60
CA VAL A 249 -13.34 -9.75 -23.40
C VAL A 249 -14.70 -10.41 -23.26
N TRP A 250 -15.77 -9.71 -23.66
CA TRP A 250 -17.11 -10.29 -23.75
C TRP A 250 -17.13 -11.48 -24.71
N VAL A 251 -16.64 -11.28 -25.94
CA VAL A 251 -16.59 -12.31 -26.97
C VAL A 251 -15.70 -13.48 -26.53
N GLN A 252 -14.54 -13.23 -25.92
CA GLN A 252 -13.69 -14.28 -25.31
C GLN A 252 -14.47 -15.10 -24.28
N SER A 253 -15.19 -14.45 -23.37
CA SER A 253 -15.94 -15.13 -22.30
C SER A 253 -17.11 -15.99 -22.82
N GLN A 254 -17.73 -15.60 -23.94
CA GLN A 254 -18.83 -16.34 -24.56
C GLN A 254 -18.32 -17.48 -25.45
N LEU A 255 -17.19 -17.28 -26.12
CA LEU A 255 -16.53 -18.30 -26.93
C LEU A 255 -16.00 -19.46 -26.09
N ALA A 256 -15.54 -19.22 -24.85
CA ALA A 256 -15.15 -20.27 -23.90
C ALA A 256 -16.31 -21.25 -23.56
N LYS A 257 -17.57 -20.87 -23.81
CA LYS A 257 -18.75 -21.76 -23.66
C LYS A 257 -19.14 -22.49 -24.95
N GLY A 258 -18.48 -22.22 -26.08
CA GLY A 258 -18.82 -22.80 -27.38
C GLY A 258 -20.02 -22.16 -28.09
N GLU A 259 -20.51 -20.99 -27.63
CA GLU A 259 -21.64 -20.26 -28.25
C GLU A 259 -21.18 -19.40 -29.44
N LEU A 260 -20.47 -19.99 -30.41
CA LEU A 260 -19.95 -19.31 -31.61
C LEU A 260 -21.06 -18.65 -32.45
N SER A 261 -22.20 -19.32 -32.60
CA SER A 261 -23.29 -18.90 -33.49
C SER A 261 -23.94 -17.56 -33.10
N LYS A 262 -23.92 -17.19 -31.81
CA LYS A 262 -24.49 -15.92 -31.35
C LYS A 262 -23.56 -14.72 -31.57
N GLU A 263 -22.24 -14.94 -31.63
CA GLU A 263 -21.23 -13.86 -31.74
C GLU A 263 -20.61 -13.76 -33.16
N GLU A 264 -20.92 -14.70 -34.07
CA GLU A 264 -20.49 -14.65 -35.48
C GLU A 264 -20.83 -13.33 -36.18
N ALA A 265 -22.04 -12.78 -35.96
CA ALA A 265 -22.44 -11.49 -36.54
C ALA A 265 -21.60 -10.32 -36.01
N ARG A 266 -21.14 -10.39 -34.75
CA ARG A 266 -20.30 -9.36 -34.12
C ARG A 266 -18.85 -9.48 -34.61
N LEU A 267 -18.32 -10.69 -34.76
CA LEU A 267 -17.02 -10.98 -35.36
C LEU A 267 -16.96 -10.51 -36.83
N GLN A 268 -17.99 -10.80 -37.63
CA GLN A 268 -18.08 -10.32 -39.02
C GLN A 268 -18.07 -8.78 -39.11
N LYS A 269 -18.65 -8.09 -38.12
CA LYS A 269 -18.65 -6.63 -38.05
C LYS A 269 -17.25 -6.08 -37.76
N TRP A 270 -16.45 -6.74 -36.92
CA TRP A 270 -15.07 -6.33 -36.65
C TRP A 270 -14.15 -6.51 -37.86
N VAL A 271 -14.33 -7.60 -38.62
CA VAL A 271 -13.61 -7.81 -39.89
C VAL A 271 -13.94 -6.70 -40.88
N LYS A 272 -15.22 -6.32 -41.02
CA LYS A 272 -15.64 -5.21 -41.89
C LYS A 272 -15.11 -3.83 -41.46
N LYS A 273 -14.86 -3.64 -40.16
CA LYS A 273 -14.33 -2.39 -39.59
C LYS A 273 -12.81 -2.33 -39.53
N GLY A 274 -12.10 -3.38 -39.94
CA GLY A 274 -10.64 -3.44 -39.90
C GLY A 274 -10.04 -3.57 -38.49
N GLN A 275 -10.80 -4.04 -37.51
CA GLN A 275 -10.33 -4.22 -36.12
C GLN A 275 -9.58 -5.56 -35.98
N PHE A 276 -8.47 -5.71 -36.70
CA PHE A 276 -7.73 -6.98 -36.80
C PHE A 276 -7.00 -7.36 -35.51
N GLU A 277 -6.56 -6.40 -34.70
CA GLU A 277 -5.87 -6.67 -33.43
C GLU A 277 -6.77 -7.35 -32.39
N GLN A 278 -8.02 -6.87 -32.26
CA GLN A 278 -9.03 -7.43 -31.35
C GLN A 278 -9.48 -8.83 -31.79
N LEU A 279 -9.47 -9.09 -33.10
CA LEU A 279 -9.77 -10.40 -33.65
C LEU A 279 -8.61 -11.38 -33.42
N ALA A 280 -7.36 -10.93 -33.62
CA ALA A 280 -6.17 -11.73 -33.41
C ALA A 280 -6.04 -12.16 -31.94
N SER A 281 -6.31 -11.27 -30.98
CA SER A 281 -6.25 -11.60 -29.55
C SER A 281 -7.31 -12.62 -29.14
N VAL A 282 -8.54 -12.53 -29.65
CA VAL A 282 -9.61 -13.52 -29.45
C VAL A 282 -9.23 -14.89 -30.02
N LEU A 283 -8.67 -14.92 -31.24
CA LEU A 283 -8.21 -16.16 -31.87
C LEU A 283 -7.02 -16.80 -31.16
N LEU A 284 -6.07 -15.99 -30.66
CA LEU A 284 -4.97 -16.46 -29.85
C LEU A 284 -5.44 -17.04 -28.51
N HIS A 285 -6.46 -16.42 -27.89
CA HIS A 285 -7.07 -16.93 -26.67
C HIS A 285 -7.74 -18.29 -26.90
N LEU A 286 -8.52 -18.43 -27.98
CA LEU A 286 -9.09 -19.71 -28.40
C LEU A 286 -8.03 -20.80 -28.67
N ARG A 287 -6.91 -20.42 -29.32
CA ARG A 287 -5.79 -21.35 -29.55
C ARG A 287 -5.11 -21.78 -28.24
N GLY A 288 -5.02 -20.87 -27.27
CA GLY A 288 -4.48 -21.14 -25.94
C GLY A 288 -5.37 -22.08 -25.12
N GLU A 289 -6.68 -21.91 -25.15
CA GLU A 289 -7.62 -22.82 -24.47
C GLU A 289 -7.71 -24.19 -25.15
N GLY A 290 -7.54 -24.26 -26.47
CA GLY A 290 -7.50 -25.51 -27.24
C GLY A 290 -6.34 -26.47 -26.90
N LEU A 291 -5.29 -25.99 -26.22
CA LEU A 291 -4.22 -26.85 -25.68
C LEU A 291 -4.57 -27.46 -24.32
N VAL A 292 -5.59 -26.94 -23.63
CA VAL A 292 -5.96 -27.34 -22.26
C VAL A 292 -7.27 -28.15 -22.24
N SER A 293 -8.14 -28.05 -23.24
CA SER A 293 -9.49 -28.65 -23.22
C SER A 293 -9.84 -29.50 -24.45
N ALA A 294 -9.00 -30.46 -24.83
CA ALA A 294 -9.41 -31.50 -25.78
C ALA A 294 -9.98 -32.74 -25.07
N PRO A 295 -11.32 -32.91 -24.94
CA PRO A 295 -11.93 -34.20 -25.10
C PRO A 295 -12.20 -34.42 -26.60
N THR A 296 -11.55 -35.44 -27.13
CA THR A 296 -11.68 -35.96 -28.50
C THR A 296 -13.14 -36.02 -28.97
N GLY A 297 -13.50 -35.28 -30.03
CA GLY A 297 -14.78 -35.53 -30.70
C GLY A 297 -15.30 -34.54 -31.75
N SER A 298 -14.81 -33.30 -31.85
CA SER A 298 -15.46 -32.29 -32.75
C SER A 298 -14.50 -31.45 -33.62
N ALA A 299 -13.25 -31.88 -33.78
CA ALA A 299 -12.21 -31.13 -34.49
C ALA A 299 -12.51 -30.88 -35.99
N THR A 300 -13.41 -31.63 -36.63
CA THR A 300 -13.60 -31.53 -38.09
C THR A 300 -14.51 -30.37 -38.54
N ARG A 301 -15.32 -29.77 -37.66
CA ARG A 301 -16.25 -28.70 -38.06
C ARG A 301 -15.64 -27.30 -37.97
N VAL A 302 -14.73 -27.07 -37.02
CA VAL A 302 -14.10 -25.75 -36.77
C VAL A 302 -13.01 -25.45 -37.81
N GLU A 303 -12.26 -26.45 -38.27
CA GLU A 303 -11.24 -26.25 -39.31
C GLU A 303 -11.83 -25.83 -40.66
N SER A 304 -13.03 -26.32 -41.02
CA SER A 304 -13.68 -25.92 -42.29
C SER A 304 -14.14 -24.46 -42.28
N ALA A 305 -14.61 -23.95 -41.14
CA ALA A 305 -15.09 -22.57 -41.00
C ALA A 305 -13.92 -21.57 -40.95
N ILE A 306 -12.81 -21.93 -40.31
CA ILE A 306 -11.60 -21.12 -40.28
C ILE A 306 -10.94 -21.09 -41.67
N GLY A 307 -10.92 -22.22 -42.38
CA GLY A 307 -10.44 -22.30 -43.76
C GLY A 307 -11.25 -21.45 -44.74
N GLN A 308 -12.58 -21.46 -44.65
CA GLN A 308 -13.43 -20.64 -45.53
C GLN A 308 -13.34 -19.14 -45.23
N CYS A 309 -13.21 -18.73 -43.96
CA CYS A 309 -13.04 -17.31 -43.62
C CYS A 309 -11.68 -16.76 -44.05
N LEU A 310 -10.60 -17.53 -43.91
CA LEU A 310 -9.27 -17.13 -44.38
C LEU A 310 -9.20 -17.10 -45.91
N PHE A 311 -9.84 -18.03 -46.61
CA PHE A 311 -9.84 -18.05 -48.09
C PHE A 311 -10.60 -16.85 -48.69
N VAL A 312 -11.73 -16.46 -48.11
CA VAL A 312 -12.49 -15.28 -48.57
C VAL A 312 -11.76 -13.97 -48.26
N ALA A 313 -11.08 -13.87 -47.12
CA ALA A 313 -10.28 -12.69 -46.77
C ALA A 313 -9.04 -12.52 -47.67
N PHE A 314 -8.34 -13.60 -47.99
CA PHE A 314 -7.12 -13.53 -48.81
C PHE A 314 -7.43 -13.29 -50.30
N PHE A 315 -8.49 -13.88 -50.85
CA PHE A 315 -8.86 -13.68 -52.26
C PHE A 315 -9.58 -12.35 -52.52
N GLY A 316 -10.37 -11.85 -51.57
CA GLY A 316 -11.07 -10.57 -51.70
C GLY A 316 -10.14 -9.35 -51.75
N GLN A 317 -8.97 -9.43 -51.12
CA GLN A 317 -8.01 -8.33 -51.04
C GLN A 317 -7.09 -8.26 -52.27
N PHE A 318 -6.85 -9.39 -52.94
CA PHE A 318 -6.10 -9.42 -54.20
C PHE A 318 -6.90 -8.85 -55.38
N SER A 319 -8.21 -9.09 -55.47
CA SER A 319 -9.04 -8.55 -56.55
C SER A 319 -9.21 -7.02 -56.47
N ALA A 320 -9.36 -6.47 -55.26
CA ALA A 320 -9.49 -5.02 -55.06
C ALA A 320 -8.19 -4.24 -55.34
N CYS A 321 -7.02 -4.86 -55.15
CA CYS A 321 -5.72 -4.25 -55.43
C CYS A 321 -5.36 -4.30 -56.93
N TRP A 322 -5.77 -5.35 -57.64
CA TRP A 322 -5.52 -5.47 -59.09
C TRP A 322 -6.42 -4.55 -59.92
N GLN A 323 -7.70 -4.38 -59.51
CA GLN A 323 -8.66 -3.57 -60.27
C GLN A 323 -8.42 -2.05 -60.14
N ARG A 324 -7.72 -1.61 -59.09
CA ARG A 324 -7.36 -0.20 -58.89
C ARG A 324 -6.08 0.22 -59.64
N ARG A 325 -5.29 -0.73 -60.15
CA ARG A 325 -4.08 -0.47 -60.95
C ARG A 325 -4.34 -0.37 -62.46
N ALA A 326 -5.50 -0.85 -62.94
CA ALA A 326 -5.86 -0.86 -64.37
C ALA A 326 -6.58 0.40 -64.88
N VAL A 327 -6.97 1.35 -64.01
CA VAL A 327 -7.79 2.53 -64.40
C VAL A 327 -6.98 3.84 -64.41
N GLY A 328 -5.65 3.78 -64.23
CA GLY A 328 -4.78 4.96 -64.05
C GLY A 328 -3.77 5.24 -65.17
N CYS A 329 -4.03 4.90 -66.43
CA CYS A 329 -3.17 5.27 -67.57
C CYS A 329 -3.99 5.56 -68.84
N LYS A 330 -4.56 6.77 -68.93
CA LYS A 330 -4.89 7.44 -70.20
C LYS A 330 -4.81 8.94 -69.95
N GLY A 331 -3.71 9.56 -70.39
CA GLY A 331 -3.50 10.99 -70.28
C GLY A 331 -2.02 11.38 -70.23
N ILE A 332 -1.33 11.19 -71.36
CA ILE A 332 -0.48 12.14 -72.11
C ILE A 332 0.12 11.36 -73.28
#